data_AF-A0A928HRQ5-F1
#
_entry.id   AF-A0A928HRQ5-F1
#
_cell.length_a   1.000
_cell.length_b   1.000
_cell.length_c   1.000
_cell.angle_alpha   90.00
_cell.angle_beta   90.00
_cell.angle_gamma   90.00
#
_symmetry.space_group_name_H-M   'P 1'
#
loop_
_entity.id
_entity.type
_entity.pdbx_description
1 polymer ?
#
loop_
_entity_poly.entity_id
_entity_poly.type
_entity_poly.pdbx_seq_one_letter_code
_entity_poly.pdbx_strand_id
1 'polypeptide(L)'
;MAQTQNATRLSSPEQLNDYLRVTNPKVWVLLLAVVLLLVGLLLWSTCAVIESSVTGTARVANGQAVALFENREDGEKVQAGMTMEVGGSRAEIDSVGTDVNGKIIASAKVNVPNGTYEARVGYRATQVISMLLN
;
A
#
# COMPACT_ATOMS: atom_id res chain seq x y z
N MET A 1 -8.22 7.41 83.55
CA MET A 1 -9.17 7.43 82.42
C MET A 1 -8.49 8.21 81.30
N ALA A 2 -7.74 7.56 80.40
CA ALA A 2 -8.18 6.74 79.27
C ALA A 2 -8.68 7.60 78.06
N GLN A 3 -7.82 7.62 77.03
CA GLN A 3 -7.98 7.74 75.56
C GLN A 3 -9.25 8.41 74.98
N THR A 4 -9.16 9.31 74.00
CA THR A 4 -8.80 9.06 72.58
C THR A 4 -8.29 10.39 71.97
N GLN A 5 -7.07 10.52 71.42
CA GLN A 5 -6.60 9.98 70.14
C GLN A 5 -7.71 9.87 69.09
N ASN A 6 -8.14 11.01 68.57
CA ASN A 6 -8.86 11.07 67.30
C ASN A 6 -8.03 11.87 66.29
N ALA A 7 -7.50 11.15 65.31
CA ALA A 7 -6.93 11.61 64.04
C ALA A 7 -5.74 12.57 64.15
N THR A 8 -4.53 12.11 64.48
CA THR A 8 -3.62 11.45 63.50
C THR A 8 -3.92 11.86 62.06
N ARG A 9 -2.95 12.58 61.45
CA ARG A 9 -2.58 12.55 60.03
C ARG A 9 -3.70 12.05 59.12
N LEU A 10 -4.22 12.91 58.26
CA LEU A 10 -4.29 12.61 56.84
C LEU A 10 -4.42 13.92 56.06
N SER A 11 -3.36 14.17 55.30
CA SER A 11 -3.39 14.89 54.04
C SER A 11 -3.39 16.42 54.16
N SER A 12 -2.19 16.94 54.40
CA SER A 12 -1.72 18.22 53.88
C SER A 12 -2.53 18.67 52.66
N PRO A 13 -3.11 19.88 52.66
CA PRO A 13 -3.71 20.54 51.49
C PRO A 13 -2.74 20.77 50.32
N GLU A 14 -1.54 20.19 50.37
CA GLU A 14 -0.36 20.55 49.60
C GLU A 14 -0.22 19.72 48.31
N GLN A 15 -1.09 18.72 48.10
CA GLN A 15 -0.97 17.83 46.94
C GLN A 15 -2.18 17.80 46.00
N LEU A 16 -3.26 18.54 46.30
CA LEU A 16 -4.33 18.68 45.31
C LEU A 16 -3.95 19.65 44.17
N ASN A 17 -2.96 20.51 44.40
CA ASN A 17 -2.45 21.42 43.38
C ASN A 17 -1.37 20.77 42.48
N ASP A 18 -0.87 19.58 42.83
CA ASP A 18 0.21 18.92 42.08
C ASP A 18 -0.29 18.20 40.81
N TYR A 19 -1.60 17.98 40.71
CA TYR A 19 -2.25 17.49 39.49
C TYR A 19 -2.70 18.62 38.56
N LEU A 20 -2.80 19.87 39.07
CA LEU A 20 -3.02 21.09 38.28
C LEU A 20 -1.71 21.74 37.81
N ARG A 21 -0.57 21.07 37.96
CA ARG A 21 0.60 21.30 37.10
C ARG A 21 0.49 20.48 35.82
N VAL A 22 -0.73 20.38 35.28
CA VAL A 22 -0.96 19.99 33.89
C VAL A 22 -0.24 21.03 33.06
N THR A 23 0.68 20.56 32.21
CA THR A 23 1.58 21.36 31.36
C THR A 23 2.93 21.71 31.98
N ASN A 24 3.70 20.69 32.39
CA ASN A 24 5.14 20.80 32.23
C ASN A 24 5.43 21.11 30.74
N PRO A 25 6.09 22.23 30.38
CA PRO A 25 6.31 22.61 28.98
C PRO A 25 6.96 21.50 28.15
N LYS A 26 7.78 20.66 28.80
CA LYS A 26 8.43 19.48 28.23
C LYS A 26 7.43 18.45 27.67
N VAL A 27 6.31 18.22 28.34
CA VAL A 27 5.28 17.26 27.90
C VAL A 27 4.56 17.79 26.66
N TRP A 28 4.32 19.10 26.60
CA TRP A 28 3.71 19.75 25.44
C TRP A 28 4.61 19.67 24.21
N VAL A 29 5.91 19.91 24.38
CA VAL A 29 6.90 19.77 23.29
C VAL A 29 6.99 18.31 22.81
N LEU A 30 6.99 17.34 23.73
CA LEU A 30 6.98 15.92 23.38
C LEU A 30 5.71 15.53 22.61
N LEU A 31 4.54 16.00 23.05
CA LEU A 31 3.26 15.73 22.41
C LEU A 31 3.23 16.34 21.00
N LEU A 32 3.74 17.56 20.83
CA LEU A 32 3.87 18.22 19.54
C LEU A 32 4.83 17.45 18.61
N ALA A 33 5.95 16.95 19.13
CA ALA A 33 6.87 16.11 18.38
C ALA A 33 6.23 14.80 17.90
N VAL A 34 5.44 14.13 18.76
CA VAL A 34 4.69 12.92 18.38
C VAL A 34 3.64 13.23 17.32
N VAL A 35 2.89 14.33 17.46
CA VAL A 35 1.90 14.76 16.46
C VAL A 35 2.56 15.05 15.11
N LEU A 36 3.69 15.77 15.10
CA LEU A 36 4.45 16.03 13.87
C LEU A 36 4.99 14.74 13.23
N LEU A 37 5.45 13.80 14.05
CA LEU A 37 5.90 12.49 13.57
C LEU A 37 4.74 11.69 12.96
N LEU A 38 3.57 11.68 13.59
CA LEU A 38 2.37 11.02 13.06
C LEU A 38 1.90 11.67 11.75
N VAL A 39 1.87 13.00 11.67
CA VAL A 39 1.52 13.71 10.43
C VAL A 39 2.54 13.41 9.33
N GLY A 40 3.83 13.41 9.67
CA GLY A 40 4.91 13.02 8.76
C GLY A 40 4.72 11.60 8.22
N LEU A 41 4.43 10.63 9.10
CA LEU A 41 4.15 9.24 8.72
C LEU A 41 2.88 9.10 7.88
N LEU A 42 1.80 9.82 8.20
CA LEU A 42 0.55 9.76 7.44
C LEU A 42 0.72 10.35 6.02
N LEU A 43 1.44 11.47 5.91
CA LEU A 43 1.79 12.10 4.63
C LEU A 43 2.76 11.21 3.83
N TRP A 44 3.75 10.59 4.48
CA TRP A 44 4.64 9.64 3.83
C TRP A 44 3.91 8.37 3.39
N SER A 45 3.01 7.84 4.22
CA SER A 45 2.26 6.62 3.94
C SER A 45 1.35 6.76 2.74
N THR A 46 0.82 7.96 2.46
CA THR A 46 0.00 8.20 1.26
C THR A 46 0.83 8.27 -0.02
N CYS A 47 2.11 8.65 0.08
CA CYS A 47 3.01 8.70 -1.07
C CYS A 47 3.71 7.37 -1.36
N ALA A 48 3.70 6.42 -0.41
CA ALA A 48 4.29 5.09 -0.53
C ALA A 48 3.37 4.09 -1.26
N VAL A 49 2.66 4.52 -2.31
CA VAL A 49 2.08 3.58 -3.27
C VAL A 49 3.25 3.00 -4.05
N ILE A 50 3.65 1.78 -3.70
CA ILE A 50 4.55 1.01 -4.54
C ILE A 50 3.73 0.60 -5.76
N GLU A 51 3.82 1.38 -6.84
CA GLU A 51 3.36 0.97 -8.18
C GLU A 51 4.21 -0.23 -8.61
N SER A 52 3.87 -1.40 -8.08
CA SER A 52 4.36 -2.66 -8.58
C SER A 52 3.65 -2.88 -9.90
N SER A 53 4.32 -2.49 -10.99
CA SER A 53 3.93 -2.84 -12.34
C SER A 53 5.00 -3.71 -12.95
N VAL A 54 4.60 -4.77 -13.64
CA VAL A 54 5.53 -5.53 -14.47
C VAL A 54 5.53 -4.95 -15.88
N THR A 55 6.73 -4.63 -16.35
CA THR A 55 6.97 -4.16 -17.70
C THR A 55 7.35 -5.32 -18.62
N GLY A 56 6.87 -5.27 -19.85
CA GLY A 56 7.19 -6.24 -20.89
C GLY A 56 7.11 -5.60 -22.27
N THR A 57 7.54 -6.33 -23.29
CA THR A 57 7.44 -5.87 -24.69
C THR A 57 6.20 -6.45 -25.32
N ALA A 58 5.25 -5.60 -25.73
CA ALA A 58 4.05 -6.04 -26.44
C ALA A 58 4.15 -5.82 -27.94
N ARG A 59 3.77 -6.85 -28.69
CA ARG A 59 3.56 -6.76 -30.13
C ARG A 59 2.08 -6.78 -30.42
N VAL A 60 1.59 -5.73 -31.07
CA VAL A 60 0.20 -5.62 -31.50
C VAL A 60 0.12 -6.01 -32.97
N ALA A 61 -0.71 -7.01 -33.26
CA ALA A 61 -1.02 -7.45 -34.62
C ALA A 61 -2.51 -7.77 -34.73
N ASN A 62 -3.19 -7.23 -35.74
CA ASN A 62 -4.59 -7.51 -36.07
C ASN A 62 -5.57 -7.30 -34.89
N GLY A 63 -5.32 -6.28 -34.06
CA GLY A 63 -6.16 -5.99 -32.88
C GLY A 63 -5.93 -6.91 -31.69
N GLN A 64 -4.83 -7.66 -31.67
CA GLN A 64 -4.40 -8.47 -30.53
C GLN A 64 -3.00 -8.05 -30.10
N ALA A 65 -2.85 -7.74 -28.82
CA ALA A 65 -1.58 -7.49 -28.16
C ALA A 65 -1.07 -8.79 -27.57
N VAL A 66 0.18 -9.13 -27.86
CA VAL A 66 0.92 -10.20 -27.19
C VAL A 66 2.09 -9.57 -26.44
N ALA A 67 2.00 -9.51 -25.12
CA ALA A 67 3.07 -9.05 -24.24
C ALA A 67 4.01 -10.18 -23.88
N LEU A 68 5.31 -9.90 -23.92
CA LEU A 68 6.40 -10.82 -23.68
C LEU A 68 7.22 -10.32 -22.47
N PHE A 69 7.31 -11.11 -21.41
CA PHE A 69 7.99 -10.72 -20.16
C PHE A 69 9.38 -11.33 -20.06
N GLU A 70 10.43 -10.48 -20.09
CA GLU A 70 11.86 -10.90 -20.02
C GLU A 70 12.19 -11.71 -18.77
N ASN A 71 11.69 -11.28 -17.63
CA ASN A 71 11.88 -11.99 -16.38
C ASN A 71 10.76 -13.00 -16.17
N ARG A 72 11.14 -14.25 -15.87
CA ARG A 72 10.19 -15.31 -15.54
C ARG A 72 9.38 -14.99 -14.29
N GLU A 73 10.03 -14.53 -13.24
CA GLU A 73 9.38 -14.18 -11.95
C GLU A 73 8.31 -13.09 -12.12
N ASP A 74 8.52 -12.18 -13.06
CA ASP A 74 7.58 -11.11 -13.37
C ASP A 74 6.41 -11.62 -14.21
N GLY A 75 6.68 -12.49 -15.18
CA GLY A 75 5.65 -13.16 -15.98
C GLY A 75 4.76 -14.09 -15.15
N GLU A 76 5.31 -14.79 -14.15
CA GLU A 76 4.54 -15.71 -13.27
C GLU A 76 3.49 -15.00 -12.42
N LYS A 77 3.67 -13.71 -12.16
CA LYS A 77 2.69 -12.88 -11.45
C LYS A 77 1.54 -12.43 -12.37
N VAL A 78 1.69 -12.52 -13.69
CA VAL A 78 0.67 -12.12 -14.67
C VAL A 78 -0.38 -13.21 -14.82
N GLN A 79 -1.64 -12.83 -14.68
CA GLN A 79 -2.79 -13.74 -14.77
C GLN A 79 -3.85 -13.19 -15.73
N ALA A 80 -4.66 -14.09 -16.28
CA ALA A 80 -5.86 -13.70 -17.02
C ALA A 80 -6.79 -12.87 -16.11
N GLY A 81 -7.42 -11.85 -16.69
CA GLY A 81 -8.24 -10.88 -15.95
C GLY A 81 -7.47 -9.68 -15.39
N MET A 82 -6.13 -9.67 -15.44
CA MET A 82 -5.36 -8.47 -15.09
C MET A 82 -5.46 -7.39 -16.18
N THR A 83 -5.36 -6.13 -15.79
CA THR A 83 -5.33 -5.01 -16.74
C THR A 83 -3.90 -4.77 -17.23
N MET A 84 -3.72 -4.91 -18.54
CA MET A 84 -2.51 -4.56 -19.26
C MET A 84 -2.70 -3.25 -20.01
N GLU A 85 -1.74 -2.34 -19.89
CA GLU A 85 -1.68 -1.10 -20.67
C GLU A 85 -0.67 -1.26 -21.81
N VAL A 86 -1.11 -1.03 -23.05
CA VAL A 86 -0.32 -1.15 -24.27
C VAL A 86 -0.59 0.07 -25.15
N GLY A 87 0.45 0.85 -25.45
CA GLY A 87 0.33 2.00 -26.36
C GLY A 87 -0.69 3.06 -25.90
N GLY A 88 -0.88 3.22 -24.59
CA GLY A 88 -1.87 4.13 -24.00
C GLY A 88 -3.31 3.59 -23.95
N SER A 89 -3.55 2.36 -24.42
CA SER A 89 -4.83 1.67 -24.27
C SER A 89 -4.74 0.63 -23.17
N ARG A 90 -5.75 0.56 -22.30
CA ARG A 90 -5.89 -0.50 -21.30
C ARG A 90 -6.76 -1.62 -21.85
N ALA A 91 -6.31 -2.86 -21.68
CA ALA A 91 -7.04 -4.06 -22.04
C ALA A 91 -6.90 -5.12 -20.96
N GLU A 92 -7.89 -5.98 -20.86
CA GLU A 92 -7.87 -7.12 -19.95
C GLU A 92 -7.12 -8.28 -20.62
N ILE A 93 -6.28 -8.97 -19.85
CA ILE A 93 -5.55 -10.14 -20.35
C ILE A 93 -6.53 -11.29 -20.51
N ASP A 94 -6.71 -11.73 -21.75
CA ASP A 94 -7.60 -12.84 -22.12
C ASP A 94 -6.98 -14.19 -21.69
N SER A 95 -5.68 -14.36 -21.92
CA SER A 95 -4.96 -15.59 -21.55
C SER A 95 -3.47 -15.36 -21.36
N VAL A 96 -2.87 -16.18 -20.51
CA VAL A 96 -1.43 -16.24 -20.25
C VAL A 96 -0.92 -17.61 -20.66
N GLY A 97 0.21 -17.65 -21.35
CA GLY A 97 0.83 -18.88 -21.83
C GLY A 97 2.35 -18.75 -21.87
N THR A 98 2.98 -19.72 -22.52
CA THR A 98 4.44 -19.76 -22.66
C THR A 98 4.78 -19.87 -24.13
N ASP A 99 5.68 -19.01 -24.60
CA ASP A 99 6.19 -19.05 -25.97
C ASP A 99 7.18 -20.23 -26.14
N VAL A 100 7.53 -20.54 -27.39
CA VAL A 100 8.47 -21.61 -27.79
C VAL A 100 9.83 -21.54 -27.09
N ASN A 101 10.20 -20.35 -26.61
CA ASN A 101 11.44 -20.08 -25.88
C ASN A 101 11.32 -20.28 -24.35
N GLY A 102 10.19 -20.80 -23.86
CA GLY A 102 9.96 -20.97 -22.41
C GLY A 102 9.61 -19.67 -21.67
N LYS A 103 9.33 -18.60 -22.40
CA LYS A 103 9.08 -17.25 -21.90
C LYS A 103 7.58 -16.99 -21.73
N ILE A 104 7.17 -16.34 -20.65
CA ILE A 104 5.76 -16.08 -20.39
C ILE A 104 5.25 -15.00 -21.36
N ILE A 105 4.11 -15.28 -21.98
CA ILE A 105 3.37 -14.37 -22.85
C ILE A 105 1.95 -14.16 -22.33
N ALA A 106 1.46 -12.93 -22.43
CA ALA A 106 0.07 -12.60 -22.16
C ALA A 106 -0.58 -12.04 -23.43
N SER A 107 -1.80 -12.46 -23.72
CA SER A 107 -2.57 -11.96 -24.86
C SER A 107 -3.77 -11.15 -24.39
N ALA A 108 -4.03 -10.04 -25.07
CA ALA A 108 -5.22 -9.22 -24.83
C ALA A 108 -5.73 -8.64 -26.15
N LYS A 109 -7.04 -8.56 -26.30
CA LYS A 109 -7.65 -7.82 -27.40
C LYS A 109 -7.51 -6.31 -27.18
N VAL A 110 -6.91 -5.62 -28.14
CA VAL A 110 -6.65 -4.18 -28.07
C VAL A 110 -7.05 -3.48 -29.37
N ASN A 111 -7.51 -2.25 -29.25
CA ASN A 111 -7.82 -1.41 -30.42
C ASN A 111 -6.72 -0.35 -30.62
N VAL A 112 -5.49 -0.82 -30.79
CA VAL A 112 -4.33 0.02 -31.14
C VAL A 112 -3.76 -0.40 -32.48
N PRO A 113 -3.13 0.53 -33.23
CA PRO A 113 -2.46 0.19 -34.49
C PRO A 113 -1.43 -0.92 -34.33
N ASN A 114 -1.16 -1.64 -35.42
CA ASN A 114 -0.12 -2.66 -35.42
C ASN A 114 1.25 -2.01 -35.15
N GLY A 115 2.00 -2.56 -34.22
CA GLY A 115 3.27 -2.00 -33.78
C GLY A 115 3.85 -2.73 -32.57
N THR A 116 5.06 -2.33 -32.19
CA THR A 116 5.70 -2.78 -30.95
C THR A 116 5.56 -1.67 -29.92
N TYR A 117 5.07 -2.01 -28.74
CA TYR A 117 4.79 -1.09 -27.65
C TYR A 117 5.35 -1.65 -26.34
N GLU A 118 5.59 -0.78 -25.38
CA GLU A 118 5.81 -1.19 -23.99
C GLU A 118 4.46 -1.63 -23.40
N ALA A 119 4.43 -2.83 -22.83
CA ALA A 119 3.32 -3.34 -22.05
C ALA A 119 3.59 -3.14 -20.56
N ARG A 120 2.59 -2.62 -19.85
CA ARG A 120 2.61 -2.51 -18.40
C ARG A 120 1.43 -3.26 -17.81
N VAL A 121 1.70 -4.26 -17.00
CA VAL A 121 0.66 -4.97 -16.25
C VAL A 121 0.66 -4.45 -14.83
N GLY A 122 -0.42 -3.79 -14.44
CA GLY A 122 -0.59 -3.28 -13.08
C GLY A 122 -1.19 -4.36 -12.19
N TYR A 123 -0.55 -4.65 -11.05
CA TYR A 123 -1.17 -5.48 -10.03
C TYR A 123 -2.25 -4.66 -9.30
N ARG A 124 -3.51 -4.95 -9.57
CA ARG A 124 -4.58 -4.46 -8.70
C ARG A 124 -4.57 -5.30 -7.42
N ALA A 125 -3.79 -4.88 -6.43
CA ALA A 125 -3.78 -5.44 -5.09
C ALA A 125 -5.10 -5.10 -4.36
N THR A 126 -6.23 -5.64 -4.84
CA THR A 126 -7.54 -5.56 -4.16
C THR A 126 -7.90 -6.85 -3.42
N GLN A 127 -6.94 -7.77 -3.25
CA GLN A 127 -7.19 -9.08 -2.63
C GLN A 127 -7.34 -9.06 -1.10
N VAL A 128 -7.01 -7.96 -0.40
CA VAL A 128 -7.03 -7.94 1.07
C VAL A 128 -8.46 -8.10 1.62
N ILE A 129 -9.45 -7.52 0.96
CA ILE A 129 -10.85 -7.60 1.41
C ILE A 129 -11.49 -8.95 1.05
N SER A 130 -11.16 -9.54 -0.11
CA SER A 130 -11.71 -10.85 -0.50
C SER A 130 -11.13 -12.02 0.30
N MET A 131 -9.89 -11.90 0.81
CA MET A 131 -9.30 -12.92 1.71
C MET A 131 -9.92 -12.93 3.12
N LEU A 132 -10.55 -11.83 3.54
CA LEU A 132 -11.15 -11.70 4.88
C LEU A 132 -12.63 -12.17 4.93
N LEU A 133 -13.25 -12.42 3.77
CA LEU A 133 -14.68 -12.69 3.65
C LEU A 133 -15.00 -14.11 3.13
N ASN A 134 -14.02 -15.02 3.13
CA ASN A 134 -14.23 -16.43 2.78
C ASN A 134 -14.08 -17.37 3.99
#